data_AF-A0A9X1QM99-F1
#
_entry.id   AF-A0A9X1QM99-F1
#
_cell.length_a   1.000
_cell.length_b   1.000
_cell.length_c   1.000
_cell.angle_alpha   90.00
_cell.angle_beta   90.00
_cell.angle_gamma   90.00
#
_symmetry.space_group_name_H-M   'P 1'
#
loop_
_entity.id
_entity.type
_entity.pdbx_description
1 polymer ?
#
loop_
_entity_poly.entity_id
_entity_poly.type
_entity_poly.pdbx_seq_one_letter_code
_entity_poly.pdbx_strand_id
1 'polypeptide(L)'
;MVESPLPTWWLSTFNYLGLAMFSAISMAMVIGGSEWNPRVAGRGGFVGGLMFSVILLLVMMGLLVRIPSVGESALPTLKLFNDLNGTLGIVAAVVTYLMIFSTTIGIFYSLGRRVTVHYPDRFHAAFIVLTLVGFGLSFFDFTQLVATVFPVLGWVGILIILLLAATWLLHGREKIGKETRRRDKIRGLILRKLDPRQKFLRRHEESPVALVNDAEDELPGSYRRALRNEIIEDALVELK
;
A
#
# COMPACT_ATOMS: atom_id res chain seq x y z
N MET A 1 -12.01 -32.31 -11.31
CA MET A 1 -11.73 -31.80 -9.95
C MET A 1 -10.35 -31.17 -9.97
N VAL A 2 -10.26 -29.85 -9.87
CA VAL A 2 -8.96 -29.18 -9.72
C VAL A 2 -8.46 -29.52 -8.32
N GLU A 3 -7.35 -30.24 -8.22
CA GLU A 3 -6.73 -30.55 -6.94
C GLU A 3 -6.34 -29.24 -6.24
N SER A 4 -6.75 -29.09 -4.98
CA SER A 4 -6.31 -27.98 -4.15
C SER A 4 -4.77 -28.00 -4.12
N PRO A 5 -4.08 -26.90 -4.50
CA PRO A 5 -2.62 -26.86 -4.52
C PRO A 5 -1.98 -27.01 -3.12
N LEU A 6 -2.80 -27.01 -2.06
CA LEU A 6 -2.39 -27.27 -0.68
C LEU A 6 -3.31 -28.31 -0.02
N PRO A 7 -2.75 -29.28 0.74
CA PRO A 7 -3.46 -30.47 1.21
C PRO A 7 -4.53 -30.22 2.29
N THR A 8 -4.58 -29.02 2.88
CA THR A 8 -5.51 -28.67 3.96
C THR A 8 -6.14 -27.29 3.76
N TRP A 9 -7.44 -27.17 4.05
CA TRP A 9 -8.23 -25.95 3.86
C TRP A 9 -7.66 -24.72 4.59
N TRP A 10 -7.12 -24.92 5.79
CA TRP A 10 -6.53 -23.85 6.60
C TRP A 10 -5.23 -23.31 5.98
N LEU A 11 -4.43 -24.18 5.37
CA LEU A 11 -3.18 -23.79 4.71
C LEU A 11 -3.47 -22.96 3.45
N SER A 12 -4.51 -23.34 2.70
CA SER A 12 -5.03 -22.54 1.58
C SER A 12 -5.53 -21.18 2.03
N THR A 13 -6.18 -21.07 3.20
CA THR A 13 -6.60 -19.79 3.77
C THR A 13 -5.41 -18.88 4.09
N PHE A 14 -4.39 -19.40 4.78
CA PHE A 14 -3.18 -18.62 5.08
C PHE A 14 -2.44 -18.19 3.83
N ASN A 15 -2.33 -19.10 2.85
CA ASN A 15 -1.68 -18.79 1.58
C ASN A 15 -2.42 -17.67 0.83
N TYR A 16 -3.75 -17.76 0.75
CA TYR A 16 -4.57 -16.72 0.13
C TYR A 16 -4.46 -15.37 0.87
N LEU A 17 -4.41 -15.40 2.20
CA LEU A 17 -4.13 -14.21 3.01
C LEU A 17 -2.76 -13.62 2.65
N GLY A 18 -1.73 -14.46 2.51
CA GLY A 18 -0.41 -14.06 2.04
C GLY A 18 -0.43 -13.37 0.69
N LEU A 19 -1.17 -13.93 -0.28
CA LEU A 19 -1.30 -13.38 -1.63
C LEU A 19 -1.98 -12.01 -1.62
N ALA A 20 -3.07 -11.88 -0.86
CA ALA A 20 -3.79 -10.62 -0.71
C ALA A 20 -2.90 -9.53 -0.11
N MET A 21 -2.14 -9.88 0.93
CA MET A 21 -1.22 -8.97 1.60
C MET A 21 -0.02 -8.61 0.74
N PHE A 22 0.57 -9.56 0.00
CA PHE A 22 1.64 -9.30 -0.97
C PHE A 22 1.20 -8.25 -2.00
N SER A 23 -0.04 -8.35 -2.48
CA SER A 23 -0.60 -7.40 -3.44
C SER A 23 -0.85 -6.03 -2.82
N ALA A 24 -1.27 -5.97 -1.57
CA ALA A 24 -1.59 -4.73 -0.86
C ALA A 24 -0.37 -3.98 -0.30
N ILE A 25 0.76 -4.67 -0.09
CA ILE A 25 1.90 -4.15 0.67
C ILE A 25 2.51 -2.88 0.08
N SER A 26 2.60 -2.79 -1.25
CA SER A 26 3.20 -1.64 -1.93
C SER A 26 2.39 -0.38 -1.65
N MET A 27 1.06 -0.47 -1.76
CA MET A 27 0.18 0.68 -1.50
C MET A 27 0.12 1.00 -0.01
N ALA A 28 0.12 -0.01 0.86
CA ALA A 28 0.17 0.19 2.31
C ALA A 28 1.43 0.96 2.74
N MET A 29 2.59 0.64 2.15
CA MET A 29 3.84 1.37 2.41
C MET A 29 3.77 2.83 1.91
N VAL A 30 3.20 3.08 0.73
CA VAL A 30 3.05 4.44 0.19
C VAL A 30 2.15 5.29 1.08
N ILE A 31 0.96 4.79 1.42
CA ILE A 31 0.00 5.49 2.30
C ILE A 31 0.61 5.72 3.70
N GLY A 32 1.26 4.71 4.26
CA GLY A 32 1.93 4.83 5.56
C GLY A 32 3.13 5.79 5.55
N GLY A 33 3.78 5.97 4.39
CA GLY A 33 4.87 6.90 4.19
C GLY A 33 4.41 8.36 4.00
N SER A 34 3.31 8.56 3.27
CA SER A 34 2.80 9.89 2.89
C SER A 34 1.98 10.59 3.98
N GLU A 35 1.35 9.83 4.89
CA GLU A 35 0.52 10.39 5.94
C GLU A 35 1.36 10.80 7.16
N TRP A 36 1.11 12.01 7.68
CA TRP A 36 1.87 12.56 8.81
C TRP A 36 1.44 11.91 10.13
N ASN A 37 0.16 11.57 10.26
CA ASN A 37 -0.39 10.96 11.46
C ASN A 37 -0.67 9.45 11.25
N PRO A 38 0.15 8.56 11.84
CA PRO A 38 -0.01 7.11 11.66
C PRO A 38 -1.33 6.58 12.22
N ARG A 39 -1.96 7.29 13.19
CA ARG A 39 -3.27 6.88 13.73
C ARG A 39 -4.39 7.11 12.72
N VAL A 40 -4.31 8.16 11.91
CA VAL A 40 -5.30 8.44 10.86
C VAL A 40 -5.17 7.40 9.75
N ALA A 41 -3.95 7.12 9.29
CA ALA A 41 -3.67 6.06 8.32
C ALA A 41 -4.16 4.68 8.83
N GLY A 42 -3.91 4.36 10.09
CA GLY A 42 -4.37 3.11 10.71
C GLY A 42 -5.90 2.98 10.77
N ARG A 43 -6.60 4.05 11.16
CA ARG A 43 -8.09 4.06 11.20
C ARG A 43 -8.68 3.97 9.79
N GLY A 44 -8.11 4.68 8.82
CA GLY A 44 -8.53 4.57 7.42
C GLY A 44 -8.36 3.16 6.87
N GLY A 45 -7.20 2.53 7.13
CA GLY A 45 -6.95 1.14 6.77
C GLY A 45 -7.93 0.16 7.43
N PHE A 46 -8.24 0.34 8.71
CA PHE A 46 -9.21 -0.50 9.43
C PHE A 46 -10.63 -0.39 8.85
N VAL A 47 -11.12 0.83 8.62
CA VAL A 47 -12.45 1.07 8.05
C VAL A 47 -12.53 0.53 6.61
N GLY A 48 -11.51 0.77 5.78
CA GLY A 48 -11.46 0.24 4.43
C GLY A 48 -11.41 -1.29 4.38
N GLY A 49 -10.61 -1.91 5.25
CA GLY A 49 -10.52 -3.36 5.38
C GLY A 49 -11.84 -3.99 5.85
N LEU A 50 -12.53 -3.36 6.79
CA LEU A 50 -13.85 -3.81 7.24
C LEU A 50 -14.87 -3.76 6.10
N MET A 51 -14.94 -2.63 5.37
CA MET A 51 -15.84 -2.47 4.22
C MET A 51 -15.54 -3.49 3.12
N PHE A 52 -14.26 -3.71 2.79
CA PHE A 52 -13.84 -4.72 1.82
C PHE A 52 -14.23 -6.14 2.27
N SER A 53 -14.06 -6.45 3.55
CA SER A 53 -14.42 -7.76 4.11
C SER A 53 -15.92 -8.04 4.00
N VAL A 54 -16.77 -7.04 4.24
CA VAL A 54 -18.22 -7.16 4.06
C VAL A 54 -18.58 -7.45 2.60
N ILE A 55 -17.99 -6.71 1.65
CA ILE A 55 -18.23 -6.94 0.22
C ILE A 55 -17.76 -8.34 -0.19
N LEU A 56 -16.58 -8.76 0.27
CA LEU A 56 -16.01 -10.08 -0.02
C LEU A 56 -16.91 -11.21 0.52
N LEU A 57 -17.46 -11.04 1.73
CA LEU A 57 -18.40 -12.00 2.32
C LEU A 57 -19.68 -12.13 1.48
N LEU A 58 -20.23 -11.01 0.97
CA LEU A 58 -21.40 -11.04 0.10
C LEU A 58 -21.12 -11.79 -1.21
N VAL A 59 -19.95 -11.55 -1.83
CA VAL A 59 -19.52 -12.27 -3.04
C VAL A 59 -19.34 -13.76 -2.76
N MET A 60 -18.71 -14.11 -1.64
CA MET A 60 -18.51 -15.50 -1.22
C MET A 60 -19.85 -16.21 -1.02
N MET A 61 -20.81 -15.59 -0.31
CA MET A 61 -22.15 -16.15 -0.15
C MET A 61 -22.85 -16.33 -1.50
N GLY A 62 -22.76 -15.34 -2.40
CA GLY A 62 -23.32 -15.44 -3.75
C GLY A 62 -22.76 -16.61 -4.56
N LEU A 63 -21.45 -16.85 -4.46
CA LEU A 63 -20.78 -18.00 -5.08
C LEU A 63 -21.22 -19.32 -4.46
N LEU A 64 -21.33 -19.39 -3.12
CA LEU A 64 -21.73 -20.61 -2.41
C LEU A 64 -23.17 -21.04 -2.76
N VAL A 65 -24.08 -20.09 -2.98
CA VAL A 65 -25.47 -20.39 -3.39
C VAL A 65 -25.55 -20.98 -4.80
N ARG A 66 -24.56 -20.73 -5.66
CA ARG A 66 -24.54 -21.17 -7.07
C ARG A 66 -23.48 -22.22 -7.40
N ILE A 67 -22.86 -22.86 -6.40
CA ILE A 67 -21.79 -23.87 -6.55
C ILE A 67 -21.94 -24.81 -7.76
N PRO A 68 -23.11 -25.41 -8.04
CA PRO A 68 -23.24 -26.37 -9.14
C PRO A 68 -22.97 -25.78 -10.54
N SER A 69 -23.18 -24.48 -10.76
CA SER A 69 -22.93 -23.85 -12.07
C SER A 69 -21.55 -23.19 -12.16
N VAL A 70 -21.01 -22.66 -11.06
CA VAL A 70 -19.78 -21.84 -11.06
C VAL A 70 -18.51 -22.55 -10.61
N GLY A 71 -18.60 -23.71 -9.96
CA GLY A 71 -17.46 -24.39 -9.34
C GLY A 71 -16.35 -24.85 -10.30
N GLU A 72 -16.67 -25.06 -11.59
CA GLU A 72 -15.69 -25.50 -12.60
C GLU A 72 -15.20 -24.37 -13.51
N SER A 73 -15.65 -23.14 -13.31
CA SER A 73 -15.20 -22.00 -14.12
C SER A 73 -13.90 -21.42 -13.60
N ALA A 74 -12.98 -21.08 -14.51
CA ALA A 74 -11.77 -20.34 -14.18
C ALA A 74 -12.05 -18.93 -13.63
N LEU A 75 -13.22 -18.34 -13.94
CA LEU A 75 -13.66 -17.03 -13.46
C LEU A 75 -15.07 -17.12 -12.82
N PRO A 76 -15.18 -17.73 -11.62
CA PRO A 76 -16.47 -18.01 -10.98
C PRO A 76 -17.33 -16.76 -10.79
N THR A 77 -16.71 -15.65 -10.39
CA THR A 77 -17.43 -14.38 -10.17
C THR A 77 -18.00 -13.82 -11.47
N LEU A 78 -17.28 -13.93 -12.59
CA LEU A 78 -17.77 -13.46 -13.88
C LEU A 78 -18.92 -14.33 -14.39
N LYS A 79 -18.79 -15.65 -14.25
CA LYS A 79 -19.84 -16.61 -14.62
C LYS A 79 -21.10 -16.39 -13.76
N LEU A 80 -20.96 -16.08 -12.47
CA LEU A 80 -22.08 -15.70 -11.61
C LEU A 80 -22.86 -14.50 -12.18
N PHE A 81 -22.17 -13.45 -12.65
CA PHE A 81 -22.85 -12.29 -13.25
C PHE A 81 -23.54 -12.63 -14.58
N ASN A 82 -22.91 -13.47 -15.40
CA ASN A 82 -23.48 -13.91 -16.67
C ASN A 82 -24.74 -14.77 -16.47
N ASP A 83 -24.74 -15.64 -15.45
CA ASP A 83 -25.88 -16.50 -15.09
C ASP A 83 -27.07 -15.68 -14.53
N LEU A 84 -26.83 -14.51 -13.94
CA LEU A 84 -27.88 -13.61 -13.46
C LEU A 84 -28.55 -12.85 -14.61
N ASN A 85 -27.75 -12.23 -15.49
CA ASN A 85 -28.21 -11.53 -16.69
C ASN A 85 -27.03 -11.39 -17.67
N GLY A 86 -27.18 -11.89 -18.89
CA GLY A 86 -26.12 -11.84 -19.90
C GLY A 86 -25.56 -10.44 -20.17
N THR A 87 -26.39 -9.39 -20.08
CA THR A 87 -25.93 -7.99 -20.21
C THR A 87 -25.01 -7.58 -19.07
N LEU A 88 -25.31 -7.99 -17.84
CA LEU A 88 -24.43 -7.74 -16.68
C LEU A 88 -23.13 -8.53 -16.80
N GLY A 89 -23.17 -9.75 -17.35
CA GLY A 89 -21.98 -10.54 -17.68
C GLY A 89 -21.04 -9.81 -18.64
N ILE A 90 -21.57 -9.22 -19.71
CA ILE A 90 -20.77 -8.45 -20.69
C ILE A 90 -20.13 -7.23 -20.01
N VAL A 91 -20.89 -6.46 -19.22
CA VAL A 91 -20.35 -5.30 -18.50
C VAL A 91 -19.24 -5.72 -17.54
N ALA A 92 -19.47 -6.78 -16.75
CA ALA A 92 -18.48 -7.31 -15.82
C ALA A 92 -17.21 -7.81 -16.54
N ALA A 93 -17.34 -8.42 -17.72
CA ALA A 93 -16.22 -8.85 -18.54
C ALA A 93 -15.39 -7.66 -19.03
N VAL A 94 -16.04 -6.61 -19.55
CA VAL A 94 -15.37 -5.38 -20.01
C VAL A 94 -14.64 -4.68 -18.87
N VAL A 95 -15.28 -4.54 -17.71
CA VAL A 95 -14.66 -3.94 -16.51
C VAL A 95 -13.46 -4.75 -16.04
N THR A 96 -13.60 -6.08 -15.97
CA THR A 96 -12.51 -6.98 -15.56
C THR A 96 -11.34 -6.89 -16.54
N TYR A 97 -11.61 -6.89 -17.84
CA TYR A 97 -10.59 -6.71 -18.88
C TYR A 97 -9.86 -5.37 -18.71
N LEU A 98 -10.59 -4.27 -18.55
CA LEU A 98 -9.99 -2.94 -18.40
C LEU A 98 -9.15 -2.83 -17.11
N MET A 99 -9.60 -3.46 -16.03
CA MET A 99 -8.87 -3.54 -14.76
C MET A 99 -7.55 -4.32 -14.90
N ILE A 100 -7.58 -5.48 -15.56
CA ILE A 100 -6.38 -6.29 -15.82
C ILE A 100 -5.42 -5.53 -16.72
N PHE A 101 -5.93 -4.90 -17.78
CA PHE A 101 -5.14 -4.13 -18.73
C PHE A 101 -4.41 -2.96 -18.06
N SER A 102 -5.13 -2.16 -17.28
CA SER A 102 -4.57 -1.05 -16.51
C SER A 102 -3.47 -1.50 -15.55
N THR A 103 -3.71 -2.60 -14.82
CA THR A 103 -2.75 -3.17 -13.88
C THR A 103 -1.49 -3.68 -14.60
N THR A 104 -1.67 -4.36 -15.73
CA THR A 104 -0.57 -4.94 -16.52
C THR A 104 0.36 -3.86 -17.06
N ILE A 105 -0.19 -2.77 -17.61
CA ILE A 105 0.60 -1.62 -18.06
C ILE A 105 1.39 -1.03 -16.89
N GLY A 106 0.76 -0.83 -15.73
CA GLY A 106 1.43 -0.30 -14.55
C GLY A 106 2.61 -1.17 -14.09
N ILE A 107 2.43 -2.49 -14.07
CA ILE A 107 3.49 -3.44 -13.67
C ILE A 107 4.61 -3.49 -14.72
N PHE A 108 4.31 -3.60 -16.02
CA PHE A 108 5.35 -3.59 -17.04
C PHE A 108 6.12 -2.28 -17.10
N TYR A 109 5.43 -1.15 -16.96
CA TYR A 109 6.08 0.16 -16.91
C TYR A 109 7.00 0.27 -15.69
N SER A 110 6.50 -0.06 -14.50
CA SER A 110 7.30 0.03 -13.26
C SER A 110 8.47 -0.95 -13.26
N LEU A 111 8.28 -2.17 -13.77
CA LEU A 111 9.34 -3.17 -13.92
C LEU A 111 10.37 -2.75 -14.97
N GLY A 112 9.93 -2.25 -16.12
CA GLY A 112 10.81 -1.71 -17.15
C GLY A 112 11.66 -0.56 -16.62
N ARG A 113 11.06 0.36 -15.84
CA ARG A 113 11.80 1.46 -15.19
C ARG A 113 12.77 0.95 -14.13
N ARG A 114 12.41 -0.09 -13.37
CA ARG A 114 13.28 -0.70 -12.35
C ARG A 114 14.48 -1.43 -12.97
N VAL A 115 14.29 -2.13 -14.09
CA VAL A 115 15.37 -2.83 -14.80
C VAL A 115 16.33 -1.85 -15.49
N THR A 116 15.83 -0.69 -15.93
CA THR A 116 16.62 0.30 -16.67
C THR A 116 17.10 1.48 -15.83
N VAL A 117 17.08 1.38 -14.49
CA VAL A 117 17.54 2.44 -13.57
C VAL A 117 18.94 2.94 -13.93
N HIS A 118 19.86 2.04 -14.29
CA HIS A 118 21.24 2.38 -14.64
C HIS A 118 21.44 2.75 -16.12
N TYR A 119 20.47 2.49 -16.99
CA TYR A 119 20.56 2.69 -18.44
C TYR A 119 19.24 3.22 -19.02
N PRO A 120 18.89 4.49 -18.76
CA PRO A 120 17.59 5.05 -19.10
C PRO A 120 17.30 5.03 -20.61
N ASP A 121 18.32 5.12 -21.45
CA ASP A 121 18.18 5.10 -22.92
C ASP A 121 17.63 3.77 -23.46
N ARG A 122 17.79 2.69 -22.69
CA ARG A 122 17.32 1.34 -23.06
C ARG A 122 15.90 1.02 -22.57
N PHE A 123 15.21 1.98 -21.95
CA PHE A 123 13.86 1.77 -21.40
C PHE A 123 12.86 1.23 -22.43
N HIS A 124 12.81 1.83 -23.62
CA HIS A 124 11.87 1.41 -24.68
C HIS A 124 12.14 -0.03 -25.13
N ALA A 125 13.40 -0.40 -25.32
CA ALA A 125 13.79 -1.76 -25.68
C ALA A 125 13.45 -2.76 -24.57
N ALA A 126 13.74 -2.42 -23.31
CA ALA A 126 13.39 -3.26 -22.16
C ALA A 126 11.88 -3.46 -22.04
N PHE A 127 11.08 -2.40 -22.22
CA PHE A 127 9.62 -2.47 -22.18
C PHE A 127 9.04 -3.37 -23.27
N ILE A 128 9.56 -3.26 -24.51
CA ILE A 128 9.16 -4.14 -25.62
C ILE A 128 9.49 -5.60 -25.28
N VAL A 129 10.72 -5.88 -24.82
CA VAL A 129 11.14 -7.24 -24.46
C VAL A 129 10.27 -7.81 -23.33
N LEU A 130 10.02 -7.04 -22.27
CA LEU A 130 9.14 -7.42 -21.17
C LEU A 130 7.71 -7.73 -21.64
N THR A 131 7.19 -6.92 -22.56
CA THR A 131 5.85 -7.10 -23.13
C THR A 131 5.79 -8.37 -24.00
N LEU A 132 6.83 -8.64 -24.79
CA LEU A 132 6.93 -9.87 -25.59
C LEU A 132 7.04 -11.12 -24.71
N VAL A 133 7.82 -11.05 -23.62
CA VAL A 133 7.90 -12.14 -22.63
C VAL A 133 6.54 -12.38 -21.96
N GLY A 134 5.85 -11.31 -21.55
CA GLY A 134 4.50 -11.38 -20.98
C GLY A 134 3.48 -11.95 -21.95
N PHE A 135 3.56 -11.57 -23.23
CA PHE A 135 2.74 -12.12 -24.29
C PHE A 135 3.03 -13.63 -24.50
N GLY A 136 4.29 -14.05 -24.49
CA GLY A 136 4.67 -15.46 -24.52
C GLY A 136 4.10 -16.27 -23.35
N LEU A 137 4.16 -15.71 -22.14
CA LEU A 137 3.56 -16.29 -20.94
C LEU A 137 2.03 -16.37 -21.01
N SER A 138 1.38 -15.54 -21.81
CA SER A 138 -0.08 -15.52 -21.95
C SER A 138 -0.64 -16.73 -22.71
N PHE A 139 0.22 -17.49 -23.42
CA PHE A 139 -0.18 -18.76 -24.06
C PHE A 139 -0.26 -19.94 -23.07
N PHE A 140 0.24 -19.79 -21.84
CA PHE A 140 0.08 -20.81 -20.81
C PHE A 140 -1.38 -20.89 -20.34
N ASP A 141 -1.81 -22.10 -19.96
CA ASP A 141 -3.14 -22.28 -19.40
C ASP A 141 -3.31 -21.46 -18.11
N PHE A 142 -4.33 -20.61 -18.09
CA PHE A 142 -4.59 -19.70 -16.99
C PHE A 142 -4.82 -20.45 -15.68
N THR A 143 -5.53 -21.58 -15.71
CA THR A 143 -5.86 -22.36 -14.51
C THR A 143 -4.60 -22.96 -13.90
N GLN A 144 -3.73 -23.56 -14.73
CA GLN A 144 -2.44 -24.09 -14.28
C GLN A 144 -1.51 -22.98 -13.75
N LEU A 145 -1.48 -21.83 -14.43
CA LEU A 145 -0.66 -20.69 -14.03
C LEU A 145 -1.10 -20.17 -12.65
N VAL A 146 -2.40 -19.98 -12.45
CA VAL A 146 -2.98 -19.57 -11.16
C VAL A 146 -2.69 -20.61 -10.08
N ALA A 147 -2.92 -21.89 -10.35
CA ALA A 147 -2.70 -22.97 -9.40
C ALA A 147 -1.24 -23.10 -8.96
N THR A 148 -0.29 -22.67 -9.78
CA THR A 148 1.15 -22.76 -9.47
C THR A 148 1.71 -21.46 -8.90
N VAL A 149 1.46 -20.33 -9.56
CA VAL A 149 2.07 -19.03 -9.23
C VAL A 149 1.44 -18.42 -7.98
N PHE A 150 0.11 -18.52 -7.82
CA PHE A 150 -0.56 -17.87 -6.68
C PHE A 150 -0.12 -18.46 -5.33
N PRO A 151 0.04 -19.79 -5.18
CA PRO A 151 0.62 -20.36 -3.98
C PRO A 151 2.02 -19.86 -3.67
N VAL A 152 2.90 -19.77 -4.66
CA VAL A 152 4.27 -19.27 -4.47
C VAL A 152 4.23 -17.82 -3.96
N LEU A 153 3.44 -16.96 -4.62
CA LEU A 153 3.27 -15.56 -4.19
C LEU A 153 2.65 -15.45 -2.80
N GLY A 154 1.73 -16.34 -2.44
CA GLY A 154 1.13 -16.39 -1.11
C GLY A 154 2.16 -16.66 0.00
N TRP A 155 3.07 -17.61 -0.22
CA TRP A 155 4.14 -17.90 0.73
C TRP A 155 5.15 -16.76 0.86
N VAL A 156 5.52 -16.13 -0.26
CA VAL A 156 6.35 -14.91 -0.25
C VAL A 156 5.66 -13.79 0.53
N GLY A 157 4.36 -13.61 0.34
CA GLY A 157 3.55 -12.66 1.09
C GLY A 157 3.60 -12.90 2.60
N ILE A 158 3.36 -14.15 3.04
CA ILE A 158 3.44 -14.53 4.46
C ILE A 158 4.83 -14.21 5.02
N LEU A 159 5.90 -14.56 4.29
CA LEU A 159 7.27 -14.30 4.74
C LEU A 159 7.50 -12.80 4.97
N ILE A 160 7.05 -11.94 4.05
CA ILE A 160 7.21 -10.50 4.19
C ILE A 160 6.39 -9.96 5.38
N ILE A 161 5.16 -10.43 5.57
CA ILE A 161 4.34 -10.04 6.73
C ILE A 161 5.02 -10.42 8.04
N LEU A 162 5.55 -11.64 8.14
CA LEU A 162 6.25 -12.10 9.33
C LEU A 162 7.49 -11.23 9.60
N LEU A 163 8.22 -10.85 8.56
CA LEU A 163 9.36 -9.95 8.68
C LEU A 163 8.95 -8.54 9.14
N LEU A 164 7.88 -7.99 8.57
CA LEU A 164 7.32 -6.70 9.01
C LEU A 164 6.78 -6.75 10.45
N ALA A 165 6.09 -7.82 10.83
CA ALA A 165 5.57 -8.01 12.17
C ALA A 165 6.71 -8.19 13.19
N ALA A 166 7.72 -9.00 12.87
CA ALA A 166 8.89 -9.20 13.72
C ALA A 166 9.67 -7.90 13.91
N THR A 167 9.95 -7.17 12.83
CA THR A 167 10.62 -5.86 12.91
C THR A 167 9.82 -4.85 13.73
N TRP A 168 8.49 -4.81 13.56
CA TRP A 168 7.61 -3.96 14.33
C TRP A 168 7.58 -4.32 15.83
N LEU A 169 7.48 -5.61 16.17
CA LEU A 169 7.47 -6.07 17.56
C LEU A 169 8.81 -5.83 18.26
N LEU A 170 9.92 -6.07 17.57
CA LEU A 170 11.27 -5.93 18.13
C LEU A 170 11.76 -4.47 18.21
N HIS A 171 11.41 -3.61 17.24
CA HIS A 171 11.99 -2.27 17.11
C HIS A 171 10.96 -1.13 16.99
N GLY A 172 9.68 -1.42 16.80
CA GLY A 172 8.65 -0.44 16.43
C GLY A 172 8.17 0.45 17.57
N ARG A 173 8.21 -0.01 18.82
CA ARG A 173 7.59 0.73 19.94
C ARG A 173 8.30 2.04 20.28
N GLU A 174 9.64 2.09 20.23
CA GLU A 174 10.39 3.32 20.48
C GLU A 174 10.54 4.20 19.23
N LYS A 175 10.77 3.60 18.05
CA LYS A 175 11.05 4.36 16.82
C LYS A 175 9.81 5.03 16.24
N ILE A 176 8.64 4.39 16.29
CA ILE A 176 7.40 4.96 15.72
C ILE A 176 6.94 6.17 16.55
N GLY A 177 7.05 6.10 17.87
CA GLY A 177 6.71 7.23 18.76
C GLY A 177 7.62 8.44 18.54
N LYS A 178 8.94 8.20 18.43
CA LYS A 178 9.93 9.25 18.16
C LYS A 178 9.74 9.87 16.77
N GLU A 179 9.52 9.05 15.74
CA GLU A 179 9.27 9.51 14.37
C GLU A 179 7.96 10.30 14.25
N THR A 180 6.89 9.85 14.92
CA THR A 180 5.61 10.59 14.93
C THR A 180 5.78 11.97 15.56
N ARG A 181 6.49 12.07 16.69
CA ARG A 181 6.81 13.38 17.31
C ARG A 181 7.65 14.27 16.39
N ARG A 182 8.61 13.71 15.64
CA ARG A 182 9.43 14.47 14.67
C ARG A 182 8.57 15.03 13.54
N ARG A 183 7.68 14.21 12.97
CA ARG A 183 6.75 14.61 11.90
C ARG A 183 5.79 15.71 12.36
N ASP A 184 5.23 15.59 13.56
CA ASP A 184 4.35 16.61 14.14
C ASP A 184 5.09 17.94 14.40
N LYS A 185 6.33 17.89 14.89
CA LYS A 185 7.18 19.09 15.07
C LYS A 185 7.49 19.78 13.73
N ILE A 186 7.88 19.02 12.70
CA ILE A 186 8.14 19.57 11.35
C ILE A 186 6.89 20.23 10.78
N ARG A 187 5.72 19.58 10.91
CA ARG A 187 4.45 20.16 10.47
C ARG A 187 4.14 21.47 11.19
N GLY A 188 4.38 21.55 12.50
CA GLY A 188 4.24 22.77 13.28
C GLY A 188 5.11 23.92 12.77
N LEU A 189 6.37 23.63 12.43
CA LEU A 189 7.31 24.64 11.89
C LEU A 189 6.91 25.10 10.48
N ILE A 190 6.47 24.18 9.61
CA ILE A 190 6.00 24.51 8.26
C ILE A 190 4.73 25.38 8.32
N LEU A 191 3.76 25.02 9.17
CA LEU A 191 2.54 25.81 9.33
C LEU A 191 2.82 27.21 9.88
N ARG A 192 3.81 27.36 10.77
CA ARG A 192 4.25 28.67 11.28
C ARG A 192 4.91 29.54 10.20
N LYS A 193 5.63 28.95 9.25
CA LYS A 193 6.26 29.66 8.12
C LYS A 193 5.27 30.03 7.01
N LEU A 194 4.16 29.29 6.87
CA LEU A 194 3.13 29.55 5.86
C LEU A 194 2.08 30.62 6.25
N ASP A 195 1.77 30.82 7.54
CA ASP A 195 0.82 31.86 7.97
C ASP A 195 1.04 32.33 9.43
N PRO A 196 1.67 33.50 9.65
CA PRO A 196 1.98 34.02 11.00
C PRO A 196 0.76 34.38 11.87
N ARG A 197 -0.46 34.35 11.32
CA ARG A 197 -1.68 34.83 12.01
C ARG A 197 -2.68 33.73 12.39
N GLN A 198 -2.44 32.47 12.06
CA GLN A 198 -3.36 31.39 12.46
C GLN A 198 -3.22 31.06 13.95
N LYS A 199 -4.20 31.50 14.74
CA LYS A 199 -4.37 31.10 16.15
C LYS A 199 -4.69 29.60 16.22
N PHE A 200 -3.83 28.87 16.92
CA PHE A 200 -3.96 27.45 17.22
C PHE A 200 -5.37 27.03 17.66
N LEU A 201 -5.90 25.95 17.07
CA LEU A 201 -7.04 25.20 17.61
C LEU A 201 -6.58 24.32 18.80
N ARG A 202 -6.18 25.00 19.88
CA ARG A 202 -6.23 24.64 21.31
C ARG A 202 -6.47 23.16 21.70
N ARG A 203 -5.58 22.22 21.34
CA ARG A 203 -5.60 20.87 21.97
C ARG A 203 -4.28 20.10 22.13
N HIS A 204 -3.12 20.75 22.12
CA HIS A 204 -1.92 20.14 22.71
C HIS A 204 -1.13 21.21 23.46
N GLU A 205 -1.06 21.01 24.76
CA GLU A 205 -0.66 21.95 25.81
C GLU A 205 0.81 21.70 26.17
N GLU A 206 1.72 21.86 25.21
CA GLU A 206 3.16 21.91 25.49
C GLU A 206 3.69 23.25 24.99
N SER A 207 4.22 24.04 25.94
CA SER A 207 4.78 25.36 25.74
C SER A 207 5.75 25.39 24.55
N PRO A 208 5.65 26.38 23.63
CA PRO A 208 6.54 26.53 22.49
C PRO A 208 8.03 26.57 22.86
N VAL A 209 8.35 27.01 24.08
CA VAL A 209 9.72 27.14 24.59
C VAL A 209 10.31 25.77 24.93
N ALA A 210 9.50 24.83 25.45
CA ALA A 210 9.94 23.48 25.75
C ALA A 210 10.27 22.69 24.47
N LEU A 211 9.49 22.91 23.41
CA LEU A 211 9.71 22.26 22.11
C LEU A 211 10.99 22.72 21.39
N VAL A 212 11.44 23.95 21.65
CA VAL A 212 12.66 24.56 21.10
C VAL A 212 13.90 24.09 21.85
N ASN A 213 13.84 24.06 23.19
CA ASN A 213 14.95 23.56 24.02
C ASN A 213 15.22 22.07 23.78
N ASP A 214 14.16 21.25 23.65
CA ASP A 214 14.30 19.82 23.32
C ASP A 214 14.80 19.57 21.89
N ALA A 215 14.61 20.53 20.98
CA ALA A 215 15.13 20.42 19.61
C ALA A 215 16.63 20.75 19.54
N GLU A 216 17.12 21.60 20.45
CA GLU A 216 18.52 22.03 20.45
C GLU A 216 19.48 20.87 20.77
N ASP A 217 19.07 19.92 21.60
CA ASP A 217 19.87 18.77 22.03
C ASP A 217 19.96 17.62 21.01
N GLU A 218 18.97 17.43 20.13
CA GLU A 218 18.92 16.28 19.20
C GLU A 218 19.33 16.57 17.74
N LEU A 219 19.57 17.83 17.36
CA LEU A 219 19.83 18.23 15.97
C LEU A 219 21.34 18.28 15.61
N PRO A 220 21.78 17.67 14.49
CA PRO A 220 23.15 17.81 13.98
C PRO A 220 23.50 19.28 13.70
N GLY A 221 24.74 19.68 14.01
CA GLY A 221 25.17 21.08 14.14
C GLY A 221 24.98 22.01 12.94
N SER A 222 24.66 21.49 11.74
CA SER A 222 24.33 22.29 10.55
C SER A 222 22.98 22.99 10.67
N TYR A 223 21.96 22.35 11.25
CA TYR A 223 20.62 22.93 11.42
C TYR A 223 20.53 23.88 12.64
N ARG A 224 21.40 23.68 13.65
CA ARG A 224 21.47 24.52 14.85
C ARG A 224 21.87 25.97 14.54
N ARG A 225 22.66 26.20 13.48
CA ARG A 225 23.07 27.56 13.07
C ARG A 225 21.99 28.29 12.25
N ALA A 226 21.26 27.57 11.41
CA ALA A 226 20.18 28.15 10.63
C ALA A 226 19.05 28.65 11.55
N LEU A 227 18.68 27.84 12.55
CA LEU A 227 17.64 28.20 13.51
C LEU A 227 18.05 29.37 14.43
N ARG A 228 19.32 29.42 14.85
CA ARG A 228 19.83 30.52 15.69
C ARG A 228 19.87 31.86 14.94
N ASN A 229 20.21 31.85 13.66
CA ASN A 229 20.30 33.09 12.89
C ASN A 229 18.93 33.65 12.51
N GLU A 230 17.95 32.81 12.14
CA GLU A 230 16.57 33.26 11.86
C GLU A 230 15.88 33.82 13.12
N ILE A 231 16.10 33.23 14.31
CA ILE A 231 15.44 33.66 15.56
C ILE A 231 16.07 34.93 16.16
N ILE A 232 17.38 35.13 16.01
CA ILE A 232 18.04 36.36 16.50
C ILE A 232 17.65 37.56 15.61
N GLU A 233 17.44 37.36 14.31
CA GLU A 233 16.91 38.41 13.43
C GLU A 233 15.49 38.81 13.82
N ASP A 234 14.59 37.84 14.06
CA ASP A 234 13.20 38.13 14.46
C ASP A 234 13.11 38.82 15.84
N ALA A 235 13.96 38.43 16.80
CA ALA A 235 14.02 39.05 18.12
C ALA A 235 14.61 40.48 18.12
N LEU A 236 15.48 40.80 17.15
CA LEU A 236 16.05 42.14 17.00
C LEU A 236 15.10 43.11 16.26
N VAL A 237 14.15 42.59 15.47
CA VAL A 237 13.13 43.40 14.78
C VAL A 237 12.00 43.82 15.73
N GLU A 238 11.66 43.03 16.75
CA GLU A 238 10.67 43.43 17.78
C GLU A 238 11.20 44.49 18.78
N LEU A 239 12.48 44.82 18.76
CA LEU A 239 13.13 45.80 19.64
C LEU A 239 13.42 47.16 18.98
N LYS A 240 12.82 47.45 17.82
CA LYS A 240 12.94 48.74 17.12
C LYS A 240 11.57 49.28 16.69
#